data_AF-A0A945GRV4-F1
#
_entry.id   AF-A0A945GRV4-F1
#
_cell.length_a   1.000
_cell.length_b   1.000
_cell.length_c   1.000
_cell.angle_alpha   90.00
_cell.angle_beta   90.00
_cell.angle_gamma   90.00
#
_symmetry.space_group_name_H-M   'P 1'
#
loop_
_entity.id
_entity.type
_entity.pdbx_description
1 polymer ?
#
loop_
_entity_poly.entity_id
_entity_poly.type
_entity_poly.pdbx_seq_one_letter_code
_entity_poly.pdbx_strand_id
1 'polypeptide(L)' 'MKITDVRALSLSRKHEPEREWYSASFHVYKADCSILIIETDEGMQGIGEPS' A
#
# COMPACT_ATOMS: atom_id res chain seq x y z
N MET A 1 0.42 17.56 18.82
CA MET A 1 0.35 16.60 17.71
C MET A 1 1.33 17.00 16.63
N LYS A 2 2.46 16.29 16.56
CA LYS A 2 3.50 16.42 15.53
C LYS A 2 3.84 15.03 15.00
N ILE A 3 4.21 14.95 13.72
CA ILE A 3 4.74 13.72 13.12
C ILE A 3 6.15 13.48 13.64
N THR A 4 6.43 12.25 14.08
CA THR A 4 7.73 11.83 14.61
C THR A 4 8.43 10.82 13.71
N ASP A 5 7.68 10.00 12.97
CA ASP A 5 8.22 9.04 12.01
C ASP A 5 7.29 8.86 10.81
N VAL A 6 7.89 8.52 9.67
CA VAL A 6 7.18 8.12 8.45
C VAL A 6 7.93 6.97 7.81
N ARG A 7 7.26 5.83 7.64
CA ARG A 7 7.80 4.66 6.95
C ARG A 7 6.87 4.14 5.87
N ALA A 8 7.46 3.58 4.83
CA ALA A 8 6.74 2.93 3.75
C ALA A 8 6.92 1.41 3.83
N LEU A 9 5.81 0.67 3.68
CA LEU A 9 5.78 -0.77 3.59
C LEU A 9 5.24 -1.17 2.22
N SER A 10 6.03 -1.88 1.42
CA SER A 10 5.55 -2.45 0.15
C SER A 10 4.90 -3.80 0.41
N LEU A 11 3.63 -3.92 0.00
CA LEU A 11 2.86 -5.15 0.05
C LEU A 11 2.60 -5.66 -1.37
N SER A 12 2.54 -6.97 -1.51
CA SER A 12 2.27 -7.66 -2.76
C SER A 12 1.39 -8.86 -2.49
N ARG A 13 0.20 -8.91 -3.10
CA ARG A 13 -0.74 -10.03 -3.00
C ARG A 13 -1.06 -10.55 -4.39
N LYS A 14 -0.79 -11.82 -4.66
CA LYS A 14 -1.21 -12.47 -5.92
C LYS A 14 -2.74 -12.48 -6.03
N HIS A 15 -3.27 -12.19 -7.21
CA HIS A 15 -4.69 -12.35 -7.48
C HIS A 15 -5.06 -13.83 -7.65
N GLU A 16 -6.30 -14.14 -7.34
CA GLU A 16 -6.95 -15.36 -7.81
C GLU A 16 -6.95 -15.33 -9.35
N PRO A 17 -6.67 -16.45 -10.06
CA PRO A 17 -6.52 -16.44 -11.52
C PRO A 17 -7.70 -15.80 -12.27
N GLU A 18 -8.93 -16.00 -11.79
CA GLU A 18 -10.15 -15.44 -12.34
C GLU A 18 -10.34 -13.93 -12.08
N ARG A 19 -9.49 -13.32 -11.25
CA ARG A 19 -9.49 -11.90 -10.90
C ARG A 19 -8.27 -11.14 -11.43
N GLU A 20 -7.36 -11.81 -12.14
CA GLU A 20 -6.26 -11.15 -12.83
C GLU A 20 -6.81 -10.21 -13.91
N TRP A 21 -6.18 -9.04 -14.08
CA TRP A 21 -6.65 -8.01 -15.01
C TRP A 21 -5.65 -7.73 -16.13
N TYR A 22 -6.14 -7.58 -17.34
CA TYR A 22 -5.35 -7.30 -18.54
C TYR A 22 -5.70 -5.93 -19.11
N SER A 23 -4.66 -5.16 -19.39
CA SER A 23 -4.73 -3.95 -20.20
C SER A 23 -4.18 -4.24 -21.61
N ALA A 24 -4.21 -3.27 -22.51
CA ALA A 24 -3.64 -3.41 -23.85
C ALA A 24 -2.11 -3.62 -23.83
N SER A 25 -1.43 -3.22 -22.75
CA SER A 25 0.03 -3.21 -22.65
C SER A 25 0.61 -3.96 -21.46
N PHE A 26 -0.22 -4.40 -20.50
CA PHE A 26 0.28 -5.09 -19.31
C PHE A 26 -0.75 -6.04 -18.70
N HIS A 27 -0.25 -6.94 -17.86
CA HIS A 27 -1.02 -7.93 -17.11
C HIS A 27 -0.79 -7.74 -15.60
N VAL A 28 -1.86 -7.48 -14.86
CA VAL A 28 -1.88 -7.33 -13.40
C VAL A 28 -2.26 -8.68 -12.77
N TYR A 29 -1.25 -9.52 -12.55
CA TYR A 29 -1.40 -10.84 -11.89
C TYR A 29 -1.34 -10.76 -10.36
N LYS A 30 -1.02 -9.58 -9.83
CA LYS A 30 -0.93 -9.29 -8.38
C LYS A 30 -1.32 -7.83 -8.11
N ALA A 31 -1.83 -7.59 -6.92
CA ALA A 31 -2.00 -6.25 -6.37
C ALA A 31 -0.73 -5.89 -5.61
N ASP A 32 -0.04 -4.87 -6.10
CA ASP A 32 1.04 -4.20 -5.39
C ASP A 32 0.51 -2.92 -4.77
N CYS A 33 0.83 -2.66 -3.51
CA CYS A 33 0.55 -1.37 -2.88
C CYS A 33 1.69 -0.95 -1.95
N SER A 34 1.84 0.36 -1.79
CA SER A 34 2.69 0.92 -0.75
C SER A 34 1.81 1.43 0.38
N ILE A 35 2.09 1.05 1.61
CA ILE A 35 1.40 1.55 2.79
C ILE A 35 2.32 2.52 3.50
N LEU A 36 1.86 3.75 3.70
CA LEU A 36 2.51 4.72 4.57
C LEU A 36 2.01 4.53 6.00
N ILE A 37 2.95 4.45 6.93
CA ILE A 37 2.68 4.44 8.36
C ILE A 37 3.31 5.72 8.92
N ILE A 38 2.48 6.54 9.55
CA ILE A 38 2.87 7.82 10.13
C ILE A 38 2.65 7.76 11.63
N GLU A 39 3.67 8.08 12.42
CA GLU A 39 3.60 8.07 13.88
C GLU A 39 3.66 9.50 14.42
N THR A 40 2.99 9.76 15.54
CA THR A 40 3.00 11.06 16.21
C THR A 40 3.61 11.02 17.60
N ASP A 41 3.99 12.20 18.09
CA ASP A 41 4.47 12.42 19.47
C ASP A 41 3.41 12.14 20.55
N GLU A 42 2.15 11.93 20.16
CA GLU A 42 1.04 11.56 21.04
C GLU A 42 0.74 10.05 21.03
N GLY A 43 1.58 9.24 20.37
CA GLY A 43 1.43 7.79 20.29
C GLY A 43 0.33 7.33 19.32
N MET A 44 -0.18 8.22 18.47
CA MET A 44 -1.12 7.85 17.41
C MET A 44 -0.39 7.37 16.17
N GLN A 45 -1.02 6.42 15.46
CA GLN A 45 -0.54 5.90 14.18
C GLN A 45 -1.59 6.13 13.09
N GLY A 46 -1.20 6.80 12.02
CA GLY A 46 -1.95 6.90 10.78
C GLY A 46 -1.46 5.87 9.76
N ILE A 47 -2.38 5.31 8.99
CA ILE A 47 -2.09 4.38 7.90
C ILE A 47 -2.76 4.91 6.63
N GLY A 48 -2.03 4.97 5.51
CA GLY A 48 -2.55 5.42 4.23
C GLY A 48 -2.00 4.61 3.06
N GLU A 49 -2.86 4.38 2.07
CA GLU A 49 -2.50 3.78 0.77
C GLU A 49 -2.66 4.85 -0.32
N PRO A 50 -1.65 5.08 -1.18
CA PRO A 50 -1.77 5.95 -2.33
C PRO A 50 -2.49 5.23 -3.47
N SER A 51 -3.44 5.92 -4.12
CA SER A 51 -4.17 5.46 -5.31
C SER A 51 -3.61 6.08 -6.59
#